data_AF-A0A0K1R032-F1
#
_entry.id   AF-A0A0K1R032-F1
#
_cell.length_a   1.000
_cell.length_b   1.000
_cell.length_c   1.000
_cell.angle_alpha   90.00
_cell.angle_beta   90.00
_cell.angle_gamma   90.00
#
_symmetry.space_group_name_H-M   'P 1'
#
loop_
_entity.id
_entity.type
_entity.pdbx_description
1 polymer ?
#
loop_
_entity_poly.entity_id
_entity_poly.type
_entity_poly.pdbx_seq_one_letter_code
_entity_poly.pdbx_strand_id
1 'polypeptide(L)'
;MAPTGQTKKAKAPASKAPATSKAKETSKAQASKKAVLKGGIAKRKTKVRTTTIFHRPHTKTLARHPKYPRKSHARRRKLDEFAILRHPLTTETAMRQIEENNRLVFIVDKRASKSEIKTAVKNIYEIDVARVKPLHI
;
A
#
# COMPACT_ATOMS: atom_id res chain seq x y z
N MET A 1 33.04 -16.16 -12.40
CA MET A 1 33.90 -16.80 -13.43
C MET A 1 33.70 -16.00 -14.71
N ALA A 2 34.68 -15.41 -15.39
CA ALA A 2 36.15 -15.47 -15.37
C ALA A 2 36.73 -14.14 -15.96
N PRO A 3 38.01 -13.98 -16.38
CA PRO A 3 39.09 -13.38 -15.58
C PRO A 3 39.95 -12.32 -16.34
N THR A 4 41.17 -12.03 -15.82
CA THR A 4 42.36 -11.34 -16.40
C THR A 4 42.50 -9.83 -16.14
N GLY A 5 43.66 -9.26 -15.77
CA GLY A 5 45.03 -9.80 -15.66
C GLY A 5 45.92 -8.97 -14.72
N GLN A 6 47.08 -9.54 -14.38
CA GLN A 6 48.14 -8.96 -13.56
C GLN A 6 49.10 -8.11 -14.42
N THR A 7 49.67 -7.04 -13.86
CA THR A 7 51.14 -6.80 -13.93
C THR A 7 51.56 -5.81 -12.82
N LYS A 8 52.68 -6.14 -12.17
CA LYS A 8 53.36 -5.39 -11.11
C LYS A 8 54.21 -4.25 -11.70
N LYS A 9 54.38 -3.15 -10.96
CA LYS A 9 55.66 -2.43 -10.91
C LYS A 9 55.93 -1.95 -9.49
N ALA A 10 57.10 -2.34 -9.00
CA ALA A 10 57.62 -2.07 -7.67
C ALA A 10 58.16 -0.64 -7.55
N LYS A 11 58.03 -0.05 -6.35
CA LYS A 11 58.98 0.94 -5.84
C LYS A 11 59.00 0.87 -4.32
N ALA A 12 60.13 0.42 -3.76
CA ALA A 12 60.55 0.63 -2.38
C ALA A 12 61.86 1.42 -2.42
N PRO A 13 62.40 1.95 -1.31
CA PRO A 13 61.78 2.43 -0.07
C PRO A 13 62.26 3.87 0.25
N ALA A 14 61.56 4.60 1.12
CA ALA A 14 62.12 5.78 1.77
C ALA A 14 61.81 5.75 3.27
N SER A 15 62.89 5.59 4.03
CA SER A 15 63.02 5.51 5.47
C SER A 15 62.35 6.66 6.24
N LYS A 16 61.55 6.33 7.27
CA LYS A 16 61.43 7.16 8.48
C LYS A 16 61.47 6.28 9.73
N ALA A 17 62.39 6.65 10.61
CA ALA A 17 62.82 5.97 11.84
C ALA A 17 61.67 5.57 12.79
N PRO A 18 61.89 4.56 13.65
CA PRO A 18 60.88 4.09 14.60
C PRO A 18 60.69 5.15 15.69
N ALA A 19 59.60 5.92 15.61
CA ALA A 19 59.11 6.62 16.78
C ALA A 19 58.95 5.59 17.90
N THR A 20 59.68 5.79 19.00
CA THR A 20 59.78 4.90 20.15
C THR A 20 58.41 4.33 20.50
N SER A 21 58.31 3.01 20.62
CA SER A 21 57.07 2.27 20.91
C SER A 21 56.26 2.91 22.05
N LYS A 22 56.97 3.47 23.04
CA LYS A 22 56.41 4.22 24.17
C LYS A 22 55.54 5.42 23.77
N ALA A 23 55.88 6.20 22.73
CA ALA A 23 55.08 7.36 22.30
C ALA A 23 53.78 6.96 21.57
N LYS A 24 53.82 5.86 20.81
CA LYS A 24 52.61 5.29 20.19
C LYS A 24 51.71 4.62 21.23
N GLU A 25 52.28 3.96 22.22
CA GLU A 25 51.54 3.36 23.34
C GLU A 25 50.89 4.41 24.23
N THR A 26 51.57 5.51 24.56
CA THR A 26 50.98 6.61 25.33
C THR A 26 49.87 7.32 24.57
N SER A 27 50.02 7.52 23.26
CA SER A 27 48.94 8.12 22.45
C SER A 27 47.70 7.21 22.37
N LYS A 28 47.88 5.90 22.26
CA LYS A 28 46.79 4.90 22.31
C LYS A 28 46.13 4.85 23.69
N ALA A 29 46.91 4.89 24.76
CA ALA A 29 46.41 4.93 26.14
C ALA A 29 45.65 6.23 26.45
N GLN A 30 46.11 7.36 25.92
CA GLN A 30 45.42 8.65 26.06
C GLN A 30 44.13 8.70 25.23
N ALA A 31 44.12 8.10 24.03
CA ALA A 31 42.92 7.99 23.20
C ALA A 31 41.88 7.07 23.84
N SER A 32 42.29 5.91 24.37
CA SER A 32 41.40 5.02 25.11
C SER A 32 40.87 5.66 26.40
N LYS A 33 41.71 6.37 27.16
CA LYS A 33 41.27 7.14 28.34
C LYS A 33 40.22 8.20 27.99
N LYS A 34 40.41 8.94 26.89
CA LYS A 34 39.44 9.94 26.42
C LYS A 34 38.14 9.31 25.90
N ALA A 35 38.21 8.14 25.26
CA ALA A 35 37.05 7.40 24.79
C ALA A 35 36.23 6.82 25.96
N VAL A 36 36.89 6.31 27.00
CA VAL A 36 36.26 5.81 28.23
C VAL A 36 35.62 6.96 29.02
N LEU A 37 36.31 8.10 29.16
CA LEU A 37 35.76 9.29 29.83
C LEU A 37 34.54 9.90 29.12
N LYS A 38 34.52 9.87 27.78
CA LYS A 38 33.35 10.32 27.01
C LYS A 38 32.17 9.34 27.11
N GLY A 39 32.43 8.06 27.34
CA GLY A 39 31.42 7.01 27.45
C GLY A 39 30.60 6.80 26.17
N GLY A 40 29.97 5.64 26.04
CA GLY A 40 29.04 5.32 24.95
C GLY A 40 27.64 5.92 25.11
N ILE A 41 27.43 6.80 26.09
CA ILE A 41 26.13 7.42 26.33
C ILE A 41 26.03 8.62 25.41
N ALA A 42 25.38 8.41 24.26
CA ALA A 42 24.93 9.50 23.39
C ALA A 42 24.35 10.62 24.27
N LYS A 43 24.87 11.84 24.12
CA LYS A 43 24.48 13.05 24.87
C LYS A 43 23.01 12.94 25.28
N ARG A 44 22.74 12.80 26.59
CA ARG A 44 21.38 12.66 27.14
C ARG A 44 20.60 13.93 26.80
N LYS A 45 19.95 13.96 25.64
CA LYS A 45 19.10 15.09 25.25
C LYS A 45 17.80 14.98 26.03
N THR A 46 17.55 15.94 26.90
CA THR A 46 16.28 16.02 27.64
C THR A 46 15.14 16.26 26.63
N LYS A 47 14.03 15.53 26.78
CA LYS A 47 12.83 15.76 25.97
C LYS A 47 12.11 16.98 26.52
N VAL A 48 12.32 18.15 25.91
CA VAL A 48 11.60 19.39 26.24
C VAL A 48 10.13 19.22 25.83
N ARG A 49 9.21 19.54 26.75
CA ARG A 49 7.77 19.60 26.49
C ARG A 49 7.39 21.06 26.33
N THR A 50 6.93 21.43 25.13
CA THR A 50 6.57 22.81 24.80
C THR A 50 5.09 23.11 25.04
N THR A 51 4.26 22.08 25.23
CA THR A 51 2.83 22.20 25.52
C THR A 51 2.55 22.06 27.02
N THR A 52 1.56 22.80 27.52
CA THR A 52 1.07 22.67 28.92
C THR A 52 0.17 21.44 29.11
N ILE A 53 -0.32 20.86 28.02
CA ILE A 53 -1.20 19.68 28.01
C ILE A 53 -0.36 18.42 27.75
N PHE A 54 -0.62 17.37 28.52
CA PHE A 54 -0.03 16.05 28.32
C PHE A 54 -0.85 15.24 27.30
N HIS A 55 -0.29 15.01 26.11
CA HIS A 55 -0.90 14.13 25.11
C HIS A 55 -0.46 12.68 25.32
N ARG A 56 -1.42 11.75 25.24
CA ARG A 56 -1.13 10.32 25.23
C ARG A 56 -0.15 10.02 24.08
N PRO A 57 1.01 9.39 24.33
CA PRO A 57 1.95 9.08 23.27
C PRO A 57 1.33 8.09 22.29
N HIS A 58 1.62 8.28 21.00
CA HIS A 58 1.26 7.28 20.00
C HIS A 58 2.00 5.98 20.31
N THR A 59 1.21 4.91 20.39
CA THR A 59 1.68 3.56 20.67
C THR A 59 1.40 2.68 19.46
N LYS A 60 2.15 1.59 19.31
CA LYS A 60 1.93 0.63 18.22
C LYS A 60 0.54 0.00 18.39
N THR A 61 -0.33 0.18 17.39
CA THR A 61 -1.59 -0.54 17.29
C THR A 61 -1.39 -1.73 16.34
N LEU A 62 -1.54 -2.95 16.87
CA LEU A 62 -1.42 -4.16 16.06
C LEU A 62 -2.69 -4.38 15.24
N ALA A 63 -2.53 -4.88 14.00
CA ALA A 63 -3.67 -5.33 13.21
C ALA A 63 -4.37 -6.52 13.89
N ARG A 64 -5.68 -6.63 13.71
CA ARG A 64 -6.46 -7.73 14.28
C ARG A 64 -6.09 -9.05 13.61
N HIS A 65 -5.66 -10.04 14.39
CA HIS A 65 -5.40 -11.42 13.94
C HIS A 65 -6.32 -12.39 14.73
N PRO A 66 -7.59 -12.58 14.30
CA PRO A 66 -8.54 -13.41 15.04
C PRO A 66 -8.12 -14.88 15.04
N LYS A 67 -8.29 -15.58 16.17
CA LYS A 67 -7.95 -17.01 16.29
C LYS A 67 -8.95 -17.95 15.60
N TYR A 68 -10.18 -17.48 15.41
CA TYR A 68 -11.25 -18.21 14.74
C TYR A 68 -12.12 -17.26 13.90
N PRO A 69 -12.71 -17.74 12.79
CA PRO A 69 -13.61 -16.93 11.99
C PRO A 69 -14.95 -16.70 12.73
N ARG A 70 -15.51 -15.49 12.62
CA ARG A 70 -16.81 -15.14 13.26
C ARG A 70 -18.02 -15.81 12.59
N LYS A 71 -17.87 -16.20 11.33
CA LYS A 71 -18.88 -16.91 10.54
C LYS A 71 -18.17 -18.09 9.88
N SER A 72 -18.81 -19.24 9.86
CA SER A 72 -18.27 -20.44 9.23
C SER A 72 -18.04 -20.25 7.72
N HIS A 73 -18.97 -19.59 7.04
CA HIS A 73 -18.91 -19.36 5.61
C HIS A 73 -19.17 -17.91 5.21
N ALA A 74 -18.62 -17.52 4.06
CA ALA A 74 -18.90 -16.23 3.44
C ALA A 74 -20.35 -16.16 2.93
N ARG A 75 -20.95 -14.97 2.98
CA ARG A 75 -22.31 -14.75 2.46
C ARG A 75 -22.28 -14.67 0.94
N ARG A 76 -23.15 -15.45 0.28
CA ARG A 76 -23.36 -15.35 -1.17
C ARG A 76 -23.98 -14.00 -1.56
N ARG A 77 -23.54 -13.42 -2.68
CA ARG A 77 -24.19 -12.25 -3.29
C ARG A 77 -25.60 -12.64 -3.75
N LYS A 78 -26.62 -11.91 -3.27
CA LYS A 78 -28.02 -12.13 -3.63
C LYS A 78 -28.47 -11.34 -4.86
N LEU A 79 -27.73 -10.30 -5.23
CA LEU A 79 -27.97 -9.51 -6.44
C LEU A 79 -27.10 -10.10 -7.53
N ASP A 80 -27.64 -11.10 -8.21
CA ASP A 80 -27.09 -11.63 -9.46
C ASP A 80 -27.75 -10.94 -10.67
N GLU A 81 -27.33 -11.31 -11.87
CA GLU A 81 -27.71 -10.64 -13.12
C GLU A 81 -29.22 -10.70 -13.36
N PHE A 82 -29.85 -11.84 -13.04
CA PHE A 82 -31.29 -12.05 -13.13
C PHE A 82 -32.07 -11.32 -12.04
N ALA A 83 -31.51 -11.16 -10.83
CA ALA A 83 -32.13 -10.33 -9.80
C ALA A 83 -32.03 -8.83 -10.15
N ILE A 84 -30.97 -8.41 -10.85
CA ILE A 84 -30.77 -7.03 -11.28
C ILE A 84 -31.74 -6.65 -12.40
N LEU A 85 -31.79 -7.44 -13.48
CA LEU A 85 -32.70 -7.22 -14.61
C LEU A 85 -33.97 -8.04 -14.44
N ARG A 86 -35.08 -7.40 -14.07
CA ARG A 86 -36.33 -8.13 -13.79
C ARG A 86 -37.07 -8.47 -15.08
N HIS A 87 -37.41 -7.46 -15.86
CA HIS A 87 -38.07 -7.64 -17.15
C HIS A 87 -37.94 -6.37 -17.99
N PRO A 88 -38.04 -6.47 -19.32
CA PRO A 88 -38.16 -5.29 -20.19
C PRO A 88 -39.46 -4.54 -19.89
N LEU A 89 -39.45 -3.23 -20.13
CA LEU A 89 -40.66 -2.41 -20.10
C LEU A 89 -41.23 -2.36 -21.52
N THR A 90 -42.45 -2.84 -21.71
CA THR A 90 -43.10 -3.00 -23.02
C THR A 90 -44.24 -1.99 -23.23
N THR A 91 -44.10 -0.77 -22.70
CA THR A 91 -45.08 0.31 -22.93
C THR A 91 -44.89 0.92 -24.32
N GLU A 92 -45.91 1.58 -24.88
CA GLU A 92 -45.83 2.26 -26.18
C GLU A 92 -44.65 3.23 -26.26
N THR A 93 -44.43 3.98 -25.17
CA THR A 93 -43.30 4.90 -25.03
C THR A 93 -41.95 4.21 -24.99
N ALA A 94 -41.87 3.00 -24.43
CA ALA A 94 -40.64 2.22 -24.39
C ALA A 94 -40.34 1.60 -25.76
N MET A 95 -41.36 1.08 -26.45
CA MET A 95 -41.21 0.58 -27.83
C MET A 95 -40.69 1.67 -28.77
N ARG A 96 -41.25 2.90 -28.67
CA ARG A 96 -40.77 4.05 -29.43
C ARG A 96 -39.28 4.37 -29.16
N GLN A 97 -38.79 4.20 -27.93
CA GLN A 97 -37.37 4.42 -27.61
C GLN A 97 -36.43 3.37 -28.23
N ILE A 98 -36.92 2.15 -28.46
CA ILE A 98 -36.16 1.10 -29.14
C ILE A 98 -35.95 1.51 -30.60
N GLU A 99 -36.99 1.98 -31.27
CA GLU A 99 -36.96 2.33 -32.70
C GLU A 99 -36.20 3.63 -32.98
N GLU A 100 -36.49 4.71 -32.24
CA GLU A 100 -35.95 6.03 -32.55
C GLU A 100 -34.52 6.24 -32.02
N ASN A 101 -34.21 5.66 -30.85
CA ASN A 101 -32.99 5.98 -30.10
C ASN A 101 -32.07 4.77 -29.86
N ASN A 102 -32.47 3.58 -30.32
CA ASN A 102 -31.78 2.31 -30.03
C ASN A 102 -31.55 2.08 -28.53
N ARG A 103 -32.57 2.38 -27.70
CA ARG A 103 -32.52 2.21 -26.24
C ARG A 103 -33.50 1.14 -25.77
N LEU A 104 -32.98 0.15 -25.07
CA LEU A 104 -33.79 -0.83 -24.33
C LEU A 104 -34.14 -0.28 -22.94
N VAL A 105 -35.42 -0.33 -22.58
CA VAL A 105 -35.92 0.10 -21.27
C VAL A 105 -36.23 -1.12 -20.43
N PHE A 106 -35.66 -1.19 -19.23
CA PHE A 106 -35.83 -2.32 -18.31
C PHE A 106 -36.37 -1.84 -16.95
N ILE A 107 -37.16 -2.68 -16.30
CA ILE A 107 -37.41 -2.57 -14.87
C ILE A 107 -36.30 -3.32 -14.13
N VAL A 108 -35.66 -2.63 -13.20
CA VAL A 108 -34.48 -3.12 -12.46
C VAL A 108 -34.70 -3.07 -10.95
N ASP A 109 -33.88 -3.82 -10.20
CA ASP A 109 -33.88 -3.71 -8.74
C ASP A 109 -33.38 -2.33 -8.28
N LYS A 110 -34.05 -1.75 -7.27
CA LYS A 110 -33.74 -0.41 -6.74
C LYS A 110 -32.32 -0.28 -6.19
N ARG A 111 -31.70 -1.40 -5.81
CA ARG A 111 -30.35 -1.42 -5.23
C ARG A 111 -29.25 -1.47 -6.30
N ALA A 112 -29.60 -1.71 -7.56
CA ALA A 112 -28.63 -1.92 -8.62
C ALA A 112 -27.96 -0.60 -9.03
N SER A 113 -26.63 -0.63 -9.11
CA SER A 113 -25.84 0.48 -9.63
C SER A 113 -25.77 0.46 -11.17
N LYS A 114 -25.46 1.60 -11.79
CA LYS A 114 -25.34 1.71 -13.27
C LYS A 114 -24.30 0.72 -13.85
N SER A 115 -23.21 0.47 -13.13
CA SER A 115 -22.18 -0.49 -13.51
C SER A 115 -22.70 -1.93 -13.48
N GLU A 116 -23.47 -2.29 -12.45
CA GLU A 116 -24.04 -3.63 -12.33
C GLU A 116 -25.10 -3.90 -13.40
N ILE A 117 -25.93 -2.90 -13.72
CA ILE A 117 -26.91 -2.99 -14.83
C ILE A 117 -26.17 -3.17 -16.16
N LYS A 118 -25.09 -2.42 -16.40
CA LYS A 118 -24.28 -2.54 -17.62
C LYS A 118 -23.71 -3.95 -17.77
N THR A 119 -23.14 -4.52 -16.71
CA THR A 119 -22.60 -5.88 -16.73
C THR A 119 -23.70 -6.93 -16.90
N ALA A 120 -24.85 -6.77 -16.23
CA ALA A 120 -25.94 -7.73 -16.32
C ALA A 120 -26.54 -7.78 -17.74
N VAL A 121 -26.74 -6.63 -18.39
CA VAL A 121 -27.26 -6.59 -19.78
C VAL A 121 -26.25 -7.22 -20.73
N LYS A 122 -24.96 -6.93 -20.54
CA LYS A 122 -23.89 -7.52 -21.35
C LYS A 122 -23.80 -9.03 -21.20
N ASN A 123 -24.01 -9.57 -20.01
CA ASN A 123 -23.88 -11.01 -19.77
C ASN A 123 -25.13 -11.78 -20.19
N ILE A 124 -26.33 -11.25 -19.94
CA ILE A 124 -27.60 -11.94 -20.28
C ILE A 124 -27.88 -11.88 -21.78
N TYR A 125 -27.62 -10.74 -22.41
CA TYR A 125 -28.00 -10.51 -23.80
C TYR A 125 -26.79 -10.44 -24.76
N GLU A 126 -25.56 -10.52 -24.26
CA GLU A 126 -24.34 -10.42 -25.06
C GLU A 126 -24.21 -9.09 -25.85
N ILE A 127 -24.84 -8.02 -25.35
CA ILE A 127 -24.86 -6.70 -25.99
C ILE A 127 -23.88 -5.74 -25.29
N ASP A 128 -23.10 -5.01 -26.09
CA ASP A 128 -22.30 -3.90 -25.59
C ASP A 128 -23.13 -2.64 -25.36
N VAL A 129 -23.12 -2.16 -24.12
CA VAL A 129 -23.92 -1.00 -23.70
C VAL A 129 -23.07 0.27 -23.72
N ALA A 130 -23.49 1.27 -24.49
CA ALA A 130 -22.82 2.57 -24.51
C ALA A 130 -23.02 3.34 -23.18
N ARG A 131 -24.27 3.58 -22.77
CA ARG A 131 -24.62 4.39 -21.59
C ARG A 131 -25.90 3.87 -20.92
N VAL A 132 -25.93 3.92 -19.58
CA VAL A 132 -27.11 3.59 -18.76
C VAL A 132 -27.64 4.85 -18.07
N LYS A 133 -28.95 5.10 -18.17
CA LYS A 133 -29.66 6.17 -17.46
C LYS A 133 -30.75 5.55 -16.56
N PRO A 134 -30.54 5.47 -15.24
CA PRO A 134 -31.58 5.04 -14.32
C PRO A 134 -32.58 6.18 -14.09
N LEU A 135 -33.84 5.81 -13.90
CA LEU A 135 -34.91 6.69 -13.45
C LEU A 135 -35.50 6.06 -12.19
N HIS A 136 -35.68 6.88 -11.15
CA HIS A 136 -36.40 6.45 -9.95
C HIS A 136 -37.87 6.84 -10.12
N ILE A 137 -38.74 5.86 -9.97
CA ILE A 137 -40.21 6.01 -9.95
C ILE A 137 -40.66 5.89 -8.51
#